data_AF-A0A650CS24-F1
#
_entry.id   AF-A0A650CS24-F1
#
_cell.length_a   1.000
_cell.length_b   1.000
_cell.length_c   1.000
_cell.angle_alpha   90.00
_cell.angle_beta   90.00
_cell.angle_gamma   90.00
#
_symmetry.space_group_name_H-M   'P 1'
#
loop_
_entity.id
_entity.type
_entity.pdbx_description
1 polymer ?
#
loop_
_entity_poly.entity_id
_entity_poly.type
_entity_poly.pdbx_seq_one_letter_code
_entity_poly.pdbx_strand_id
1 'polypeptide(L)'
;MDSKVEVSMFRGFENLLKGKELHLAPNITAKICGVCGATHTLVSTEALEMASGLYPSERAIAFRNVAYSLADIMYNNVTVTYLFQSINYSYVIRRYFIH
;
A
#
# COMPACT_ATOMS: atom_id res chain seq x y z
N MET A 1 -7.64 26.37 18.64
CA MET A 1 -8.00 24.94 18.68
C MET A 1 -6.75 24.20 18.26
N ASP A 2 -6.05 23.58 19.20
CA ASP A 2 -4.79 22.88 18.92
C ASP A 2 -5.09 21.42 18.57
N SER A 3 -4.54 20.94 17.45
CA SER A 3 -4.61 19.54 17.03
C SER A 3 -3.22 18.90 17.09
N LYS A 4 -3.18 17.61 17.46
CA LYS A 4 -1.95 16.81 17.50
C LYS A 4 -2.18 15.48 16.79
N VAL A 5 -1.15 14.99 16.10
CA VAL A 5 -1.12 13.67 15.45
C VAL A 5 0.06 12.90 16.05
N GLU A 6 -0.19 11.67 16.50
CA GLU A 6 0.81 10.78 17.09
C GLU A 6 0.81 9.44 16.35
N VAL A 7 2.00 8.87 16.17
CA VAL A 7 2.20 7.52 15.64
C VAL A 7 2.95 6.71 16.70
N SER A 8 2.34 5.62 17.16
CA SER A 8 2.88 4.80 18.26
C SER A 8 3.70 3.58 17.80
N MET A 9 3.79 3.32 16.49
CA MET A 9 4.47 2.14 15.95
C MET A 9 5.58 2.52 14.95
N PHE A 10 6.75 1.90 15.10
CA PHE A 10 7.85 1.94 14.14
C PHE A 10 8.40 0.52 13.90
N ARG A 11 8.63 0.15 12.64
CA ARG A 11 9.16 -1.18 12.24
C ARG A 11 10.53 -1.13 11.53
N GLY A 12 10.94 0.02 10.98
CA GLY A 12 12.28 0.20 10.41
C GLY A 12 12.61 -0.64 9.17
N PHE A 13 11.67 -0.77 8.21
CA PHE A 13 11.88 -1.56 6.99
C PHE A 13 13.08 -1.12 6.16
N GLU A 14 13.44 0.17 6.13
CA GLU A 14 14.62 0.63 5.38
C GLU A 14 15.92 0.08 5.99
N ASN A 15 16.01 -0.01 7.31
CA ASN A 15 17.16 -0.63 7.97
C ASN A 15 17.17 -2.14 7.74
N LEU A 16 16.01 -2.80 7.70
CA LEU A 16 15.90 -4.23 7.42
C LEU A 16 16.43 -4.59 6.02
N LEU A 17 16.28 -3.68 5.05
CA LEU A 17 16.75 -3.88 3.67
C LEU A 17 18.27 -3.73 3.50
N LYS A 18 18.97 -3.08 4.45
CA LYS A 18 20.43 -2.91 4.35
C LYS A 18 21.13 -4.28 4.34
N GLY A 19 22.03 -4.46 3.36
CA GLY A 19 22.80 -5.71 3.20
C GLY A 19 21.97 -6.93 2.78
N LYS A 20 20.70 -6.76 2.41
CA LYS A 20 19.89 -7.83 1.82
C LYS A 20 20.16 -7.97 0.33
N GLU A 21 19.94 -9.17 -0.18
CA GLU A 21 19.88 -9.42 -1.62
C GLU A 21 18.79 -8.58 -2.29
N LEU A 22 19.15 -7.90 -3.39
CA LEU A 22 18.27 -6.94 -4.08
C LEU A 22 16.92 -7.57 -4.47
N HIS A 23 16.93 -8.79 -5.00
CA HIS A 23 15.71 -9.47 -5.46
C HIS A 23 14.72 -9.81 -4.33
N LEU A 24 15.13 -9.75 -3.06
CA LEU A 24 14.24 -9.94 -1.91
C LEU A 24 13.47 -8.68 -1.55
N ALA A 25 13.90 -7.51 -2.04
CA ALA A 25 13.32 -6.22 -1.67
C ALA A 25 11.79 -6.16 -1.90
N PRO A 26 11.23 -6.59 -3.06
CA PRO A 26 9.78 -6.52 -3.28
C PRO A 26 8.98 -7.36 -2.28
N ASN A 27 9.50 -8.52 -1.88
CA ASN A 27 8.83 -9.38 -0.90
C ASN A 27 8.87 -8.78 0.52
N ILE A 28 9.97 -8.12 0.88
CA ILE A 28 10.14 -7.48 2.19
C ILE A 28 9.27 -6.22 2.26
N THR A 29 9.32 -5.35 1.24
CA THR A 29 8.55 -4.10 1.21
C THR A 29 7.05 -4.35 1.12
N ALA A 30 6.60 -5.45 0.52
CA ALA A 30 5.19 -5.88 0.53
C ALA A 30 4.60 -5.99 1.94
N LYS A 31 5.43 -6.16 2.98
CA LYS A 31 5.01 -6.28 4.38
C LYS A 31 5.01 -4.95 5.13
N ILE A 32 5.37 -3.85 4.47
CA ILE A 32 5.21 -2.50 5.03
C ILE A 32 3.73 -2.22 5.29
N CYS A 33 2.82 -2.61 4.41
CA CYS A 33 1.38 -2.43 4.62
C CYS A 33 0.60 -3.69 4.25
N GLY A 34 -0.32 -4.11 5.12
CA GLY A 34 -1.20 -5.26 4.84
C GLY A 34 -2.32 -4.93 3.85
N VAL A 35 -2.62 -3.64 3.64
CA VAL A 35 -3.72 -3.19 2.77
C VAL A 35 -3.22 -2.87 1.36
N CYS A 36 -2.17 -2.06 1.22
CA CYS A 36 -1.56 -1.69 -0.07
C CYS A 36 -0.23 -2.44 -0.34
N GLY A 37 -0.11 -3.68 0.15
CA GLY A 37 1.11 -4.47 -0.01
C GLY A 37 1.50 -4.70 -1.48
N ALA A 38 0.52 -4.84 -2.38
CA ALA A 38 0.78 -4.97 -3.82
C ALA A 38 1.47 -3.74 -4.41
N THR A 39 1.05 -2.54 -4.02
CA THR A 39 1.71 -1.28 -4.42
C THR A 39 3.16 -1.23 -3.97
N HIS A 40 3.45 -1.63 -2.73
CA HIS A 40 4.84 -1.68 -2.24
C HIS A 40 5.71 -2.66 -3.03
N THR A 41 5.16 -3.81 -3.45
CA THR A 41 5.85 -4.77 -4.32
C THR A 41 6.14 -4.17 -5.70
N LEU A 42 5.15 -3.51 -6.31
CA LEU A 42 5.27 -2.91 -7.64
C LEU A 42 6.33 -1.81 -7.67
N VAL A 43 6.23 -0.84 -6.76
CA VAL A 43 7.19 0.27 -6.67
C VAL A 43 8.60 -0.23 -6.32
N SER A 44 8.72 -1.25 -5.46
CA SER A 44 10.04 -1.86 -5.19
C SER A 44 10.62 -2.55 -6.42
N THR A 45 9.79 -3.13 -7.28
CA THR A 45 10.24 -3.76 -8.52
C THR A 45 10.71 -2.70 -9.51
N GLU A 46 9.95 -1.62 -9.68
CA GLU A 46 10.32 -0.48 -10.54
C GLU A 46 11.62 0.19 -10.07
N ALA A 47 11.81 0.34 -8.76
CA ALA A 47 13.04 0.88 -8.19
C ALA A 47 14.27 0.00 -8.51
N LEU A 48 14.12 -1.32 -8.49
CA LEU A 48 15.20 -2.25 -8.86
C LEU A 48 15.51 -2.19 -10.36
N GLU A 49 14.49 -2.06 -11.20
CA GLU A 49 14.67 -1.91 -12.65
C GLU A 49 15.42 -0.63 -12.98
N MET A 50 15.01 0.49 -12.39
CA MET A 50 15.69 1.77 -12.52
C MET A 50 17.15 1.69 -12.07
N ALA A 51 17.41 1.08 -10.89
CA ALA A 51 18.76 0.92 -10.37
C ALA A 51 19.65 0.02 -11.24
N SER A 52 19.03 -0.91 -11.97
CA SER A 52 19.73 -1.86 -12.86
C SER A 52 19.81 -1.37 -14.31
N GLY A 53 19.22 -0.21 -14.64
CA GLY A 53 19.13 0.28 -16.02
C GLY A 53 18.26 -0.60 -16.93
N LEU A 54 17.33 -1.38 -16.35
CA LEU A 54 16.43 -2.26 -17.08
C LEU A 54 15.13 -1.54 -17.41
N TYR A 55 14.65 -1.73 -18.64
CA TYR A 55 13.34 -1.26 -19.07
C TYR A 55 12.39 -2.45 -19.22
N PRO A 56 11.26 -2.49 -18.50
CA PRO A 56 10.29 -3.56 -18.64
C PRO A 56 9.64 -3.53 -20.02
N SER A 57 9.30 -4.71 -20.56
CA SER A 57 8.52 -4.80 -21.79
C SER A 57 7.11 -4.24 -21.61
N GLU A 58 6.47 -3.80 -22.70
CA GLU A 58 5.08 -3.32 -22.69
C GLU A 58 4.11 -4.33 -22.06
N ARG A 59 4.33 -5.63 -22.29
CA ARG A 59 3.51 -6.70 -21.69
C ARG A 59 3.68 -6.77 -20.18
N ALA A 60 4.90 -6.58 -19.67
CA ALA A 60 5.15 -6.54 -18.23
C ALA A 60 4.45 -5.34 -17.59
N ILE A 61 4.52 -4.17 -18.23
CA ILE A 61 3.81 -2.96 -17.77
C ILE A 61 2.30 -3.18 -17.77
N ALA A 62 1.74 -3.74 -18.85
CA ALA A 62 0.30 -4.05 -18.93
C ALA A 62 -0.14 -4.99 -17.80
N PHE A 63 0.64 -6.03 -17.52
CA PHE A 63 0.35 -6.96 -16.42
C PHE A 63 0.39 -6.27 -15.05
N ARG A 64 1.36 -5.38 -14.81
CA ARG A 64 1.45 -4.59 -13.57
C ARG A 64 0.26 -3.65 -13.41
N ASN A 65 -0.17 -3.00 -14.49
CA ASN A 65 -1.35 -2.12 -14.46
C ASN A 65 -2.63 -2.88 -14.11
N VAL A 66 -2.80 -4.09 -14.63
CA VAL A 66 -3.91 -4.98 -14.25
C VAL A 66 -3.81 -5.36 -12.78
N ALA A 67 -2.63 -5.78 -12.31
CA ALA A 67 -2.42 -6.14 -10.91
C ALA A 67 -2.73 -4.98 -9.94
N TYR A 68 -2.26 -3.77 -10.25
CA TYR A 68 -2.55 -2.56 -9.48
C TYR A 68 -4.04 -2.22 -9.48
N SER A 69 -4.69 -2.31 -10.65
CA SER A 69 -6.13 -2.04 -10.75
C SER A 69 -6.95 -3.00 -9.88
N LEU A 70 -6.59 -4.28 -9.84
CA LEU A 70 -7.27 -5.27 -9.00
C LEU A 70 -7.00 -5.05 -7.51
N ALA A 71 -5.73 -4.88 -7.12
CA ALA A 71 -5.35 -4.83 -5.71
C ALA A 71 -5.68 -3.49 -5.03
N ASP A 72 -5.41 -2.37 -5.69
CA ASP A 72 -5.57 -1.05 -5.07
C ASP A 72 -6.88 -0.37 -5.47
N ILE A 73 -7.25 -0.38 -6.75
CA ILE A 73 -8.47 0.31 -7.18
C ILE A 73 -9.72 -0.50 -6.79
N MET A 74 -9.74 -1.80 -7.09
CA MET A 74 -10.93 -2.63 -6.87
C MET A 74 -11.03 -3.16 -5.44
N TYR A 75 -9.91 -3.55 -4.82
CA TYR A 75 -9.93 -4.09 -3.45
C TYR A 75 -9.71 -3.01 -2.38
N ASN A 76 -8.57 -2.31 -2.39
CA ASN A 76 -8.23 -1.33 -1.34
C ASN A 76 -9.23 -0.17 -1.29
N ASN A 77 -9.47 0.54 -2.40
CA ASN A 77 -10.35 1.73 -2.38
C ASN A 77 -11.79 1.39 -2.01
N VAL A 78 -12.32 0.26 -2.48
CA VAL A 78 -13.67 -0.20 -2.12
C VAL A 78 -13.72 -0.55 -0.63
N THR A 79 -12.72 -1.26 -0.11
CA THR A 79 -12.64 -1.60 1.30
C THR A 79 -12.56 -0.33 2.16
N VAL A 80 -11.67 0.61 1.82
CA VAL A 80 -11.54 1.86 2.57
C VAL A 80 -12.82 2.67 2.54
N THR A 81 -13.43 2.82 1.36
CA THR A 81 -14.65 3.61 1.20
C THR A 81 -15.81 3.00 1.98
N TYR A 82 -16.10 1.71 1.76
CA TYR A 82 -17.30 1.09 2.29
C TYR A 82 -17.14 0.52 3.69
N LEU A 83 -15.98 -0.04 4.03
CA LEU A 83 -15.78 -0.66 5.35
C LEU A 83 -15.31 0.35 6.39
N PHE A 84 -14.38 1.24 6.05
CA PHE A 84 -13.76 2.13 7.03
C PHE A 84 -14.34 3.54 7.05
N GLN A 85 -14.67 4.13 5.90
CA GLN A 85 -15.10 5.53 5.83
C GLN A 85 -16.62 5.69 5.91
N SER A 86 -17.39 4.82 5.26
CA SER A 86 -18.85 4.95 5.14
C SER A 86 -19.57 4.99 6.50
N ILE A 87 -19.03 4.33 7.51
CA ILE A 87 -19.57 4.29 8.87
C ILE A 87 -19.76 5.70 9.46
N ASN A 88 -18.87 6.63 9.13
CA ASN A 88 -18.95 8.01 9.61
C ASN A 88 -20.14 8.79 9.02
N TYR A 89 -20.69 8.29 7.90
CA TYR A 89 -21.80 8.90 7.16
C TYR A 89 -23.11 8.10 7.29
N SER A 90 -23.08 6.93 7.93
CA SER A 90 -24.28 6.11 8.13
C SER A 90 -25.19 6.75 9.20
N TYR A 91 -26.41 7.13 8.80
CA TYR A 91 -27.41 7.73 9.70
C TYR A 91 -27.71 6.82 10.90
N VAL A 92 -27.80 5.51 10.67
CA VAL A 92 -28.11 4.52 11.71
C VAL A 92 -27.02 4.52 12.78
N ILE A 93 -25.75 4.48 12.39
CA ILE A 93 -24.64 4.42 13.35
C ILE A 93 -24.46 5.77 14.06
N ARG A 94 -24.59 6.89 13.35
CA ARG A 94 -24.54 8.22 13.95
C ARG A 94 -25.57 8.42 15.06
N ARG A 95 -26.79 7.90 14.87
CA ARG A 95 -27.89 8.05 15.83
C ARG A 95 -27.68 7.27 17.13
N TYR A 96 -26.96 6.16 17.11
CA TYR A 96 -26.80 5.27 18.27
C TYR A 96 -25.43 5.36 18.97
N PHE A 97 -24.38 5.86 18.31
CA PHE A 97 -23.01 5.82 18.85
C PHE A 97 -22.27 7.18 18.89
N ILE A 98 -22.82 8.25 18.30
CA ILE A 98 -22.14 9.56 18.17
C ILE A 98 -22.96 10.69 18.82
N HIS A 99 -23.87 10.33 19.74
CA HIS A 99 -24.53 11.22 20.69
C HIS A 99 -24.33 10.66 22.10
#